data_AF-A0A9K3NJQ1-F1
#
_entry.id   AF-A0A9K3NJQ1-F1
#
_cell.length_a   1.000
_cell.length_b   1.000
_cell.length_c   1.000
_cell.angle_alpha   90.00
_cell.angle_beta   90.00
_cell.angle_gamma   90.00
#
_symmetry.space_group_name_H-M   'P 1'
#
loop_
_entity.id
_entity.type
_entity.pdbx_description
1 polymer ?
#
loop_
_entity_poly.entity_id
_entity_poly.type
_entity_poly.pdbx_seq_one_letter_code
_entity_poly.pdbx_strand_id
1 'polypeptide(L)'
;MHDIEMGDLRKSFEANLLKLKADREALAVQQQAFREEKEGLKASVGHVTADNQWLIEHGFQQVVTYLLHSKEFNSALGDVYTKLLNLGKHQGLTAGYKLHESGQPLENSPMFRPEASDIFEDSVEQMERLTYPYIHEVSSCFGKPLSVLQDLKPEGLNEKVCAEVLGSLSRKRSYSGDSDDTLSSLPDASKDAGLETSAVGGDEGAKAKKTKKAKKSKAEGSKPSTT
;
A
#
# COMPACT_ATOMS: atom_id res chain seq x y z
N MET A 1 78.13 -52.73 9.50
CA MET A 1 76.66 -52.73 9.63
C MET A 1 76.15 -51.39 10.18
N HIS A 2 76.74 -50.83 11.24
CA HIS A 2 76.31 -49.54 11.82
C HIS A 2 76.43 -48.30 10.91
N ASP A 3 77.40 -48.22 10.00
CA ASP A 3 77.51 -47.07 9.08
C ASP A 3 76.38 -47.01 8.03
N ILE A 4 75.84 -48.18 7.66
CA ILE A 4 74.70 -48.29 6.74
C ILE A 4 73.41 -47.87 7.45
N GLU A 5 73.24 -48.28 8.71
CA GLU A 5 72.11 -47.89 9.56
C GLU A 5 72.07 -46.38 9.85
N MET A 6 73.22 -45.77 10.14
CA MET A 6 73.34 -44.32 10.37
C MET A 6 73.09 -43.50 9.08
N GLY A 7 73.45 -44.06 7.92
CA GLY A 7 73.17 -43.45 6.61
C GLY A 7 71.68 -43.40 6.28
N ASP A 8 70.95 -44.49 6.56
CA ASP A 8 69.50 -44.55 6.30
C ASP A 8 68.69 -43.72 7.30
N LEU A 9 69.14 -43.63 8.55
CA LEU A 9 68.54 -42.72 9.54
C LEU A 9 68.64 -41.26 9.10
N ARG A 10 69.81 -40.84 8.60
CA ARG A 10 70.04 -39.48 8.10
C ARG A 10 69.15 -39.15 6.90
N LYS A 11 69.03 -40.07 5.93
CA LYS A 11 68.12 -39.92 4.78
C LYS A 11 66.66 -39.79 5.22
N SER A 12 66.23 -40.60 6.19
CA SER A 12 64.87 -40.53 6.73
C SER A 12 64.58 -39.18 7.41
N PHE A 13 65.57 -38.61 8.10
CA PHE A 13 65.46 -37.30 8.73
C PHE A 13 65.37 -36.17 7.70
N GLU A 14 66.21 -36.22 6.66
CA GLU A 14 66.17 -35.27 5.54
C GLU A 14 64.83 -35.35 4.77
N ALA A 15 64.31 -36.55 4.54
CA ALA A 15 63.00 -36.76 3.93
C ALA A 15 61.86 -36.21 4.80
N ASN A 16 61.89 -36.43 6.12
CA ASN A 16 60.92 -35.88 7.05
C ASN A 16 60.98 -34.35 7.12
N LEU A 17 62.18 -33.75 7.05
CA LEU A 17 62.34 -32.30 7.01
C LEU A 17 61.76 -31.70 5.73
N LEU A 18 61.99 -32.35 4.59
CA LEU A 18 61.40 -31.96 3.31
C LEU A 18 59.87 -32.06 3.34
N LYS A 19 59.33 -33.17 3.86
CA LYS A 19 57.90 -33.36 4.02
C LYS A 19 57.28 -32.30 4.94
N LEU A 20 57.90 -32.03 6.08
CA LEU A 20 57.41 -31.03 7.03
C LEU A 20 57.41 -29.61 6.43
N LYS A 21 58.40 -29.28 5.58
CA LYS A 21 58.41 -28.02 4.83
C LYS A 21 57.27 -27.96 3.82
N ALA A 22 57.08 -29.03 3.05
CA ALA A 22 55.98 -29.11 2.09
C ALA A 22 54.61 -29.01 2.77
N ASP A 23 54.40 -29.71 3.90
CA ASP A 23 53.15 -29.66 4.66
C ASP A 23 52.91 -28.26 5.25
N ARG A 24 53.97 -27.58 5.71
CA ARG A 24 53.89 -26.19 6.19
C ARG A 24 53.50 -25.22 5.08
N GLU A 25 54.09 -25.38 3.89
CA GLU A 25 53.77 -24.56 2.72
C GLU A 25 52.32 -24.80 2.26
N ALA A 26 51.90 -26.07 2.19
CA ALA A 26 50.52 -26.43 1.85
C ALA A 26 49.51 -25.85 2.86
N LEU A 27 49.82 -25.92 4.17
CA LEU A 27 48.99 -25.32 5.21
C LEU A 27 48.92 -23.80 5.07
N ALA A 28 50.03 -23.13 4.73
CA ALA A 28 50.05 -21.68 4.51
C ALA A 28 49.18 -21.27 3.31
N VAL A 29 49.22 -22.04 2.22
CA VAL A 29 48.34 -21.84 1.04
C VAL A 29 46.88 -22.05 1.42
N GLN A 30 46.56 -23.11 2.16
CA GLN A 30 45.18 -23.39 2.58
C GLN A 30 44.63 -22.30 3.52
N GLN A 31 45.45 -21.83 4.46
CA GLN A 31 45.06 -20.70 5.33
C GLN A 31 44.84 -19.42 4.54
N GLN A 32 45.62 -19.18 3.49
CA GLN A 32 45.45 -18.02 2.64
C GLN A 32 44.16 -18.09 1.83
N ALA A 33 43.88 -19.23 1.19
CA ALA A 33 42.62 -19.47 0.49
C ALA A 33 41.40 -19.32 1.41
N PHE A 34 41.47 -19.86 2.63
CA PHE A 34 40.39 -19.71 3.62
C PHE A 34 40.18 -18.25 4.06
N ARG A 35 41.26 -17.46 4.17
CA ARG A 35 41.16 -16.02 4.45
C ARG A 35 40.46 -15.28 3.30
N GLU A 36 40.80 -15.61 2.07
CA GLU A 36 40.19 -15.01 0.87
C GLU A 36 38.70 -15.36 0.77
N GLU A 37 38.34 -16.62 1.00
CA GLU A 37 36.93 -17.06 1.05
C GLU A 37 36.16 -16.35 2.16
N LYS A 38 36.74 -16.23 3.35
CA LYS A 38 36.12 -15.51 4.48
C LYS A 38 35.85 -14.04 4.15
N GLU A 39 36.81 -13.35 3.54
CA GLU A 39 36.62 -11.95 3.15
C GLU A 39 35.60 -11.82 2.00
N GLY A 40 35.59 -12.75 1.05
CA GLY A 40 34.57 -12.84 0.00
C GLY A 40 33.16 -13.04 0.57
N LEU A 41 33.01 -13.96 1.53
CA LEU A 41 31.74 -14.20 2.21
C LEU A 41 31.29 -12.97 3.01
N LYS A 42 32.21 -12.32 3.73
CA LYS A 42 31.91 -11.10 4.48
C LYS A 42 31.43 -9.97 3.56
N ALA A 43 32.06 -9.80 2.40
CA ALA A 43 31.61 -8.84 1.39
C ALA A 43 30.21 -9.19 0.87
N SER A 44 29.95 -10.48 0.57
CA SER A 44 28.62 -10.94 0.15
C SER A 44 27.55 -10.69 1.21
N VAL A 45 27.84 -10.94 2.49
CA VAL A 45 26.91 -10.66 3.59
C VAL A 45 26.65 -9.15 3.68
N GLY A 46 27.68 -8.32 3.56
CA GLY A 46 27.53 -6.86 3.54
C GLY A 46 26.60 -6.40 2.42
N HIS A 47 26.78 -6.94 1.21
CA HIS A 47 25.94 -6.59 0.06
C HIS A 47 24.48 -7.02 0.26
N VAL A 48 24.24 -8.27 0.65
CA VAL A 48 22.88 -8.78 0.93
C VAL A 48 22.20 -7.99 2.05
N THR A 49 22.95 -7.58 3.07
CA THR A 49 22.42 -6.76 4.17
C THR A 49 21.99 -5.38 3.67
N ALA A 50 22.78 -4.73 2.81
CA ALA A 50 22.43 -3.45 2.21
C ALA A 50 21.20 -3.56 1.30
N ASP A 51 21.14 -4.62 0.48
CA ASP A 51 20.00 -4.86 -0.41
C ASP A 51 18.71 -5.10 0.39
N ASN A 52 18.78 -5.92 1.44
CA ASN A 52 17.65 -6.16 2.34
C ASN A 52 17.19 -4.87 3.04
N GLN A 53 18.14 -4.05 3.50
CA GLN A 53 17.81 -2.76 4.12
C GLN A 53 17.04 -1.88 3.14
N TRP A 54 17.51 -1.79 1.88
CA TRP A 54 16.82 -1.02 0.87
C TRP A 54 15.42 -1.57 0.56
N LEU A 55 15.26 -2.90 0.47
CA LEU A 55 13.96 -3.53 0.23
C LEU A 55 12.94 -3.19 1.32
N ILE A 56 13.38 -3.24 2.59
CA ILE A 56 12.54 -2.95 3.75
C ILE A 56 12.20 -1.45 3.80
N GLU A 57 13.17 -0.58 3.57
CA GLU A 57 12.97 0.86 3.70
C GLU A 57 12.21 1.46 2.52
N HIS A 58 12.56 1.07 1.29
CA HIS A 58 12.13 1.74 0.07
C HIS A 58 11.38 0.79 -0.87
N GLY A 59 11.84 -0.47 -1.00
CA GLY A 59 11.34 -1.41 -2.00
C GLY A 59 9.83 -1.65 -1.95
N PHE A 60 9.29 -2.03 -0.78
CA PHE A 60 7.85 -2.25 -0.63
C PHE A 60 7.02 -1.01 -0.97
N GLN A 61 7.47 0.14 -0.49
CA GLN A 61 6.77 1.40 -0.70
C GLN A 61 6.77 1.79 -2.18
N GLN A 62 7.90 1.62 -2.86
CA GLN A 62 8.02 1.85 -4.30
C GLN A 62 7.06 0.95 -5.08
N VAL A 63 7.08 -0.36 -4.83
CA VAL A 63 6.22 -1.32 -5.54
C VAL A 63 4.74 -0.98 -5.35
N VAL A 64 4.30 -0.75 -4.11
CA VAL A 64 2.90 -0.40 -3.83
C VAL A 64 2.52 0.93 -4.49
N THR A 65 3.37 1.94 -4.37
CA THR A 65 3.08 3.27 -4.97
C THR A 65 2.97 3.17 -6.48
N TYR A 66 3.87 2.44 -7.13
CA TYR A 66 3.87 2.24 -8.57
C TYR A 66 2.64 1.47 -9.04
N LEU A 67 2.23 0.42 -8.33
CA LEU A 67 1.00 -0.31 -8.62
C LEU A 67 -0.22 0.63 -8.57
N LEU A 68 -0.38 1.38 -7.48
CA LEU A 68 -1.55 2.27 -7.29
C LEU A 68 -1.65 3.38 -8.34
N HIS A 69 -0.52 3.79 -8.92
CA HIS A 69 -0.45 4.84 -9.93
C HIS A 69 -0.17 4.29 -11.34
N SER A 70 -0.29 2.98 -11.52
CA SER A 70 -0.21 2.33 -12.82
C SER A 70 -1.48 2.52 -13.62
N LYS A 71 -1.39 2.43 -14.95
CA LYS A 71 -2.56 2.47 -15.82
C LYS A 71 -3.48 1.27 -15.61
N GLU A 72 -2.91 0.08 -15.43
CA GLU A 72 -3.66 -1.17 -15.24
C GLU A 72 -4.55 -1.14 -13.99
N PHE A 73 -4.02 -0.68 -12.85
CA PHE A 73 -4.80 -0.55 -11.62
C PHE A 73 -5.86 0.54 -11.73
N ASN A 74 -5.50 1.72 -12.26
CA ASN A 74 -6.46 2.81 -12.43
C ASN A 74 -7.56 2.50 -13.45
N SER A 75 -7.26 1.68 -14.47
CA SER A 75 -8.27 1.20 -15.41
C SER A 75 -9.28 0.29 -14.70
N ALA A 76 -8.81 -0.69 -13.92
CA ALA A 76 -9.68 -1.59 -13.18
C ALA A 76 -10.56 -0.84 -12.16
N LEU A 77 -9.98 0.11 -11.42
CA LEU A 77 -10.74 1.01 -10.56
C LEU A 77 -11.75 1.87 -11.33
N GLY A 78 -11.35 2.37 -12.50
CA GLY A 78 -12.20 3.15 -13.39
C GLY A 78 -13.42 2.36 -13.85
N ASP A 79 -13.26 1.07 -14.14
CA ASP A 79 -14.35 0.17 -14.53
C ASP A 79 -15.35 -0.05 -13.38
N VAL A 80 -14.85 -0.32 -12.17
CA VAL A 80 -15.68 -0.44 -10.96
C VAL A 80 -16.44 0.86 -10.70
N TYR A 81 -15.76 2.00 -10.78
CA TYR A 81 -16.36 3.32 -10.56
C TYR A 81 -17.40 3.66 -11.62
N THR A 82 -17.13 3.33 -12.88
CA THR A 82 -18.07 3.54 -13.99
C THR A 82 -19.33 2.70 -13.82
N LYS A 83 -19.19 1.44 -13.42
CA LYS A 83 -20.34 0.58 -13.11
C LYS A 83 -21.14 1.14 -11.93
N LEU A 84 -20.49 1.57 -10.85
CA LEU A 84 -21.16 2.22 -9.71
C LEU A 84 -21.96 3.47 -10.13
N LEU A 85 -21.36 4.32 -10.97
CA LEU A 85 -22.02 5.53 -11.47
C LEU A 85 -23.20 5.22 -12.40
N ASN A 86 -23.00 4.29 -13.35
CA ASN A 86 -24.02 3.92 -14.34
C ASN A 86 -25.18 3.13 -13.72
N LEU A 87 -24.95 2.40 -12.62
CA LEU A 87 -25.94 1.49 -12.05
C LEU A 87 -26.77 2.06 -10.88
N GLY A 88 -26.45 3.23 -10.33
CA GLY A 88 -27.55 4.02 -9.76
C GLY A 88 -27.41 4.72 -8.42
N LYS A 89 -26.22 4.91 -7.84
CA LYS A 89 -26.22 5.55 -6.50
C LYS A 89 -26.63 7.03 -6.51
N HIS A 90 -26.26 7.81 -7.54
CA HIS A 90 -26.53 9.25 -7.54
C HIS A 90 -27.76 9.66 -8.37
N GLN A 91 -27.96 9.04 -9.54
CA GLN A 91 -29.06 9.41 -10.44
C GLN A 91 -30.38 8.69 -10.08
N GLY A 92 -30.32 7.41 -9.68
CA GLY A 92 -31.49 6.65 -9.22
C GLY A 92 -32.09 7.23 -7.94
N LEU A 93 -31.25 7.60 -6.97
CA LEU A 93 -31.69 8.22 -5.71
C LEU A 93 -32.32 9.60 -5.94
N THR A 94 -31.72 10.43 -6.79
CA THR A 94 -32.25 11.76 -7.13
C THR A 94 -33.58 11.66 -7.91
N ALA A 95 -33.68 10.71 -8.84
CA ALA A 95 -34.91 10.46 -9.59
C ALA A 95 -36.01 9.89 -8.69
N GLY A 96 -35.66 8.95 -7.81
CA GLY A 96 -36.57 8.38 -6.82
C GLY A 96 -37.17 9.41 -5.88
N TYR A 97 -36.35 10.34 -5.38
CA TYR A 97 -36.83 11.42 -4.52
C TYR A 97 -37.85 12.31 -5.23
N LYS A 98 -37.58 12.68 -6.49
CA LYS A 98 -38.48 13.49 -7.32
C LYS A 98 -39.76 12.76 -7.73
N LEU A 99 -39.70 11.45 -8.03
CA LEU A 99 -40.87 10.66 -8.37
C LEU A 99 -41.74 10.37 -7.14
N HIS A 100 -41.14 10.18 -5.97
CA HIS A 100 -41.88 10.01 -4.72
C HIS A 100 -42.69 11.28 -4.37
N GLU A 101 -42.13 12.48 -4.57
CA GLU A 101 -42.88 13.74 -4.43
C GLU A 101 -44.10 13.81 -5.36
N SER A 102 -44.04 13.14 -6.52
CA SER A 102 -45.17 13.04 -7.46
C SER A 102 -46.12 11.86 -7.20
N GLY A 103 -45.91 11.08 -6.14
CA GLY A 103 -46.74 9.94 -5.74
C GLY A 103 -46.54 8.68 -6.59
N GLN A 104 -45.47 8.60 -7.39
CA GLN A 104 -45.15 7.40 -8.17
C GLN A 104 -44.21 6.46 -7.40
N PRO A 105 -44.46 5.13 -7.42
CA PRO A 105 -43.57 4.14 -6.84
C PRO A 105 -42.18 4.20 -7.46
N LEU A 106 -41.15 3.94 -6.65
CA LEU A 106 -39.76 3.95 -7.09
C LEU A 106 -39.51 2.89 -8.17
N GLU A 107 -40.19 1.75 -8.07
CA GLU A 107 -40.06 0.60 -8.98
C GLU A 107 -40.49 0.92 -10.42
N ASN A 108 -41.34 1.95 -10.59
CA ASN A 108 -41.78 2.41 -11.91
C ASN A 108 -40.80 3.40 -12.54
N SER A 109 -39.75 3.79 -11.81
CA SER A 109 -38.71 4.67 -12.34
C SER A 109 -37.83 3.90 -13.31
N PRO A 110 -37.57 4.42 -14.53
CA PRO A 110 -36.60 3.82 -15.46
C PRO A 110 -35.16 3.83 -14.91
N MET A 111 -34.93 4.53 -13.80
CA MET A 111 -33.64 4.61 -13.10
C MET A 111 -33.57 3.67 -11.88
N PHE A 112 -34.64 2.92 -11.58
CA PHE A 112 -34.60 1.89 -10.54
C PHE A 112 -33.92 0.64 -11.09
N ARG A 113 -32.82 0.25 -10.44
CA ARG A 113 -32.03 -0.94 -10.78
C ARG A 113 -31.72 -1.70 -9.50
N PRO A 114 -32.56 -2.68 -9.12
CA PRO A 114 -32.33 -3.46 -7.90
C PRO A 114 -31.06 -4.32 -7.99
N GLU A 115 -30.66 -4.73 -9.20
CA GLU A 115 -29.45 -5.55 -9.43
C GLU A 115 -28.13 -4.73 -9.36
N ALA A 116 -28.21 -3.42 -9.14
CA ALA A 116 -27.04 -2.54 -9.12
C ALA A 116 -26.02 -2.89 -8.04
N SER A 117 -26.49 -3.38 -6.89
CA SER A 117 -25.64 -3.83 -5.79
C SER A 117 -24.85 -5.07 -6.20
N ASP A 118 -25.55 -6.08 -6.71
CA ASP A 118 -24.95 -7.36 -7.14
C ASP A 118 -23.93 -7.13 -8.26
N ILE A 119 -24.24 -6.28 -9.25
CA ILE A 119 -23.31 -5.96 -10.33
C ILE A 119 -22.08 -5.19 -9.82
N PHE A 120 -22.24 -4.32 -8.82
CA PHE A 120 -21.11 -3.63 -8.20
C PHE A 120 -20.23 -4.62 -7.44
N GLU A 121 -20.83 -5.50 -6.64
CA GLU A 121 -20.13 -6.56 -5.89
C GLU A 121 -19.36 -7.48 -6.84
N ASP A 122 -20.01 -7.98 -7.90
CA ASP A 122 -19.38 -8.78 -8.96
C ASP A 122 -18.18 -8.06 -9.60
N SER A 123 -18.24 -6.73 -9.73
CA SER A 123 -17.18 -5.94 -10.34
C SER A 123 -15.99 -5.74 -9.41
N VAL A 124 -16.26 -5.58 -8.11
CA VAL A 124 -15.23 -5.57 -7.08
C VAL A 124 -14.56 -6.94 -6.99
N GLU A 125 -15.33 -8.03 -6.97
CA GLU A 125 -14.79 -9.40 -7.00
C GLU A 125 -13.93 -9.65 -8.26
N GLN A 126 -14.37 -9.18 -9.42
CA GLN A 126 -13.58 -9.27 -10.65
C GLN A 126 -12.25 -8.52 -10.51
N MET A 127 -12.26 -7.32 -9.94
CA MET A 127 -11.05 -6.53 -9.71
C MET A 127 -10.10 -7.21 -8.71
N GLU A 128 -10.62 -7.85 -7.65
CA GLU A 128 -9.81 -8.61 -6.68
C GLU A 128 -9.13 -9.83 -7.30
N ARG A 129 -9.77 -10.45 -8.29
CA ARG A 129 -9.23 -11.60 -9.03
C ARG A 129 -8.25 -11.19 -10.15
N LEU A 130 -8.11 -9.89 -10.43
CA LEU A 130 -7.16 -9.44 -11.44
C LEU A 130 -5.73 -9.69 -10.96
N THR A 131 -4.95 -10.32 -11.84
CA THR A 131 -3.50 -10.34 -11.71
C THR A 131 -2.94 -9.19 -12.51
N TYR A 132 -2.31 -8.24 -11.82
CA TYR A 132 -1.69 -7.08 -12.44
C TYR A 132 -0.34 -7.48 -13.08
N PRO A 133 -0.14 -7.25 -14.39
CA PRO A 133 1.12 -7.54 -15.08
C PRO A 133 2.37 -7.05 -14.34
N TYR A 134 2.33 -5.84 -13.76
CA TYR A 134 3.44 -5.32 -12.99
C TYR A 134 3.81 -6.18 -11.78
N ILE A 135 2.83 -6.75 -11.08
CA ILE A 135 3.09 -7.64 -9.94
C ILE A 135 3.72 -8.95 -10.40
N HIS A 136 3.33 -9.45 -11.57
CA HIS A 136 3.99 -10.59 -12.18
C HIS A 136 5.46 -10.26 -12.52
N GLU A 137 5.74 -9.08 -13.08
CA GLU A 137 7.12 -8.63 -13.35
C GLU A 137 7.95 -8.49 -12.08
N VAL A 138 7.40 -7.89 -11.01
CA VAL A 138 8.04 -7.79 -9.69
C VAL A 138 8.38 -9.18 -9.15
N SER A 139 7.46 -10.15 -9.26
CA SER A 139 7.71 -11.52 -8.82
C SER A 139 8.84 -12.20 -9.61
N SER A 140 8.97 -11.86 -10.91
CA SER A 140 10.05 -12.35 -11.77
C SER A 140 11.43 -11.77 -11.45
N CYS A 141 11.51 -10.77 -10.58
CA CYS A 141 12.78 -10.22 -10.11
C CYS A 141 13.48 -11.12 -9.08
N PHE A 142 12.85 -12.20 -8.64
CA PHE A 142 13.48 -13.17 -7.74
C PHE A 142 14.80 -13.71 -8.33
N GLY A 143 15.87 -13.62 -7.54
CA GLY A 143 17.22 -14.06 -7.95
C GLY A 143 17.95 -13.11 -8.91
N LYS A 144 17.36 -11.96 -9.28
CA LYS A 144 18.02 -10.92 -10.07
C LYS A 144 18.66 -9.87 -9.15
N PRO A 145 19.64 -9.07 -9.65
CA PRO A 145 20.20 -7.96 -8.90
C PRO A 145 19.12 -6.93 -8.49
N LEU A 146 19.32 -6.28 -7.34
CA LEU A 146 18.37 -5.30 -6.82
C LEU A 146 18.06 -4.15 -7.79
N SER A 147 19.05 -3.74 -8.59
CA SER A 147 18.89 -2.70 -9.62
C SER A 147 17.75 -3.00 -10.59
N VAL A 148 17.51 -4.28 -10.91
CA VAL A 148 16.42 -4.69 -11.81
C VAL A 148 15.06 -4.34 -11.19
N LEU A 149 14.90 -4.52 -9.89
CA LEU A 149 13.67 -4.14 -9.19
C LEU A 149 13.55 -2.62 -9.03
N GLN A 150 14.67 -1.93 -8.79
CA GLN A 150 14.72 -0.46 -8.65
C GLN A 150 14.28 0.26 -9.92
N ASP A 151 14.71 -0.25 -11.07
CA ASP A 151 14.42 0.34 -12.39
C ASP A 151 13.06 -0.11 -12.96
N LEU A 152 12.42 -1.11 -12.35
CA LEU A 152 11.15 -1.65 -12.81
C LEU A 152 10.02 -0.62 -12.62
N LYS A 153 9.28 -0.37 -13.70
CA LYS A 153 8.14 0.55 -13.72
C LYS A 153 6.97 -0.07 -14.49
N PRO A 154 5.73 0.05 -13.98
CA PRO A 154 4.56 -0.41 -14.71
C PRO A 154 4.28 0.48 -15.92
N GLU A 155 3.56 -0.07 -16.90
CA GLU A 155 3.15 0.69 -18.07
C GLU A 155 2.22 1.87 -17.69
N GLY A 156 2.50 3.03 -18.27
CA GLY A 156 1.70 4.24 -18.04
C GLY A 156 1.83 4.84 -16.64
N LEU A 157 2.89 4.51 -15.90
CA LEU A 157 3.18 5.07 -14.59
C LEU A 157 3.19 6.61 -14.62
N ASN A 158 2.44 7.23 -13.72
CA ASN A 158 2.56 8.68 -13.50
C ASN A 158 3.76 8.99 -12.61
N GLU A 159 4.93 9.12 -13.23
CA GLU A 159 6.21 9.30 -12.52
C GLU A 159 6.25 10.53 -11.62
N LYS A 160 5.60 11.63 -12.04
CA LYS A 160 5.57 12.88 -11.26
C LYS A 160 4.84 12.69 -9.93
N VAL A 161 3.66 12.10 -9.99
CA VAL A 161 2.86 11.83 -8.79
C VAL A 161 3.56 10.80 -7.91
N CYS A 162 4.15 9.77 -8.50
CA CYS A 162 4.90 8.76 -7.73
C CYS A 162 6.11 9.35 -7.01
N ALA A 163 6.89 10.20 -7.68
CA ALA A 163 8.04 10.86 -7.07
C ALA A 163 7.63 11.76 -5.90
N GLU A 164 6.52 12.49 -6.03
CA GLU A 164 5.98 13.32 -4.96
C GLU A 164 5.49 12.50 -3.75
N VAL A 165 4.76 11.40 -4.01
CA VAL A 165 4.23 10.50 -2.98
C VAL A 165 5.39 9.82 -2.24
N LEU A 166 6.35 9.25 -2.98
CA LEU A 166 7.52 8.60 -2.39
C LEU A 166 8.36 9.60 -1.58
N GLY A 167 8.61 10.80 -2.12
CA GLY A 167 9.34 11.85 -1.41
C GLY A 167 8.64 12.34 -0.13
N SER A 168 7.31 12.42 -0.15
CA SER A 168 6.51 12.81 1.02
C SER A 168 6.53 11.76 2.13
N LEU A 169 6.49 10.48 1.76
CA LEU A 169 6.52 9.36 2.71
C LEU A 169 7.90 9.19 3.35
N SER A 170 8.99 9.35 2.58
CA SER A 170 10.35 9.35 3.12
C SER A 170 10.55 10.44 4.17
N ARG A 171 9.95 11.63 3.98
CA ARG A 171 10.03 12.74 4.95
C ARG A 171 9.29 12.44 6.27
N LYS A 172 8.20 11.66 6.23
CA LYS A 172 7.44 11.29 7.44
C LYS A 172 8.16 10.26 8.31
N ARG A 173 8.98 9.38 7.71
CA ARG A 173 9.70 8.33 8.44
C ARG A 173 10.89 8.86 9.26
N SER A 174 11.37 10.08 8.99
CA SER A 174 12.45 10.73 9.75
C SER A 174 12.03 11.23 11.15
N TYR A 175 10.76 11.06 11.55
CA TYR A 175 10.20 11.52 12.83
C TYR A 175 9.67 10.34 13.67
N SER A 176 10.47 9.30 13.85
CA SER A 176 10.21 8.25 14.85
C SER A 176 11.51 7.94 15.57
N GLY A 177 11.99 8.92 16.32
CA GLY A 177 12.97 8.74 17.37
C GLY A 177 12.23 8.63 18.70
N ASP A 178 12.36 7.47 19.33
CA ASP A 178 12.54 7.27 20.76
C ASP A 178 11.55 7.96 21.73
N SER A 179 10.64 7.17 22.32
CA SER A 179 10.11 7.45 23.65
C SER A 179 9.86 6.12 24.35
N ASP A 180 10.88 5.69 25.07
CA ASP A 180 10.79 4.74 26.17
C ASP A 180 9.87 5.34 27.25
N ASP A 181 8.71 4.74 27.49
CA ASP A 181 7.95 4.98 28.72
C ASP A 181 7.51 3.63 29.29
N THR A 182 8.41 3.11 30.11
CA THR A 182 8.20 2.00 31.03
C THR A 182 6.97 2.22 31.91
N LEU A 183 6.15 1.17 32.00
CA LEU A 183 5.09 0.97 32.97
C LEU A 183 5.52 1.28 34.42
N SER A 184 4.75 2.08 35.16
CA SER A 184 4.28 1.72 36.51
C SER A 184 3.22 2.65 37.12
N SER A 185 2.15 2.00 37.61
CA SER A 185 1.25 2.36 38.73
C SER A 185 0.23 3.51 38.62
N LEU A 186 -0.98 3.17 38.15
CA LEU A 186 -2.32 3.18 38.80
C LEU A 186 -2.63 4.09 40.03
N PRO A 187 -3.92 4.39 40.34
CA PRO A 187 -4.54 5.73 40.32
C PRO A 187 -5.13 6.14 41.69
N ASP A 188 -5.64 7.37 41.83
CA ASP A 188 -6.98 7.69 42.37
C ASP A 188 -7.16 9.20 42.63
N ALA A 189 -8.37 9.71 42.35
CA ALA A 189 -9.15 10.62 43.21
C ALA A 189 -10.25 11.38 42.42
N SER A 190 -11.36 10.69 42.23
CA SER A 190 -12.76 11.09 42.50
C SER A 190 -13.10 12.56 42.85
N LYS A 191 -14.08 13.12 42.11
CA LYS A 191 -15.30 13.88 42.51
C LYS A 191 -15.77 14.71 41.31
N ASP A 192 -17.03 14.80 40.90
CA ASP A 192 -18.28 14.61 41.62
C ASP A 192 -19.43 14.24 40.67
N ALA A 193 -20.48 13.69 41.27
CA ALA A 193 -21.63 13.02 40.66
C ALA A 193 -22.72 13.95 40.08
N GLY A 194 -23.59 13.38 39.24
CA GLY A 194 -24.87 14.00 38.86
C GLY A 194 -25.66 13.20 37.80
N LEU A 195 -26.32 12.12 38.23
CA LEU A 195 -27.16 11.21 37.44
C LEU A 195 -28.59 11.75 37.21
N GLU A 196 -29.12 11.49 35.99
CA GLU A 196 -30.53 11.26 35.58
C GLU A 196 -31.55 12.43 35.64
N THR A 197 -32.55 12.59 34.77
CA THR A 197 -33.52 11.64 34.17
C THR A 197 -34.22 12.25 32.94
N SER A 198 -34.80 11.35 32.13
CA SER A 198 -35.66 11.57 30.95
C SER A 198 -37.09 12.01 31.32
N ALA A 199 -37.76 12.83 30.47
CA ALA A 199 -39.21 12.72 30.20
C ALA A 199 -39.70 13.62 29.05
N VAL A 200 -40.68 13.09 28.33
CA VAL A 200 -41.39 13.53 27.13
C VAL A 200 -42.63 14.41 27.45
N GLY A 201 -43.03 15.31 26.54
CA GLY A 201 -44.46 15.51 26.19
C GLY A 201 -45.05 16.94 26.14
N GLY A 202 -45.65 17.29 24.98
CA GLY A 202 -46.79 18.23 24.77
C GLY A 202 -46.53 19.74 24.96
N ASP A 203 -47.19 20.70 24.32
CA ASP A 203 -48.34 20.78 23.42
C ASP A 203 -48.43 22.24 22.85
N GLU A 204 -49.31 22.46 21.88
CA GLU A 204 -49.77 23.71 21.21
C GLU A 204 -49.82 25.01 22.07
N GLY A 205 -49.82 26.26 21.58
CA GLY A 205 -50.02 26.87 20.26
C GLY A 205 -50.25 28.41 20.40
N ALA A 206 -50.29 29.09 19.24
CA ALA A 206 -50.97 30.38 18.94
C ALA A 206 -50.34 31.79 19.21
N LYS A 207 -50.03 32.43 18.06
CA LYS A 207 -50.43 33.78 17.55
C LYS A 207 -49.83 35.09 18.11
N ALA A 208 -49.23 35.87 17.19
CA ALA A 208 -49.59 37.28 16.97
C ALA A 208 -49.23 37.80 15.55
N LYS A 209 -50.19 38.51 14.92
CA LYS A 209 -50.18 39.15 13.59
C LYS A 209 -49.40 40.49 13.57
N LYS A 210 -48.87 40.88 12.41
CA LYS A 210 -49.06 42.24 11.85
C LYS A 210 -48.87 42.29 10.32
N THR A 211 -49.86 42.90 9.66
CA THR A 211 -50.07 43.12 8.21
C THR A 211 -49.66 44.53 7.76
N LYS A 212 -49.26 44.69 6.48
CA LYS A 212 -49.56 45.76 5.46
C LYS A 212 -48.34 46.00 4.54
N LYS A 213 -48.41 46.31 3.24
CA LYS A 213 -49.48 46.68 2.28
C LYS A 213 -48.94 46.50 0.84
N ALA A 214 -49.87 46.29 -0.09
CA ALA A 214 -49.71 45.98 -1.52
C ALA A 214 -49.24 47.13 -2.44
N LYS A 215 -48.81 46.78 -3.67
CA LYS A 215 -49.30 47.42 -4.91
C LYS A 215 -49.29 46.43 -6.10
N LYS A 216 -50.34 46.56 -6.92
CA LYS A 216 -50.84 45.68 -8.01
C LYS A 216 -50.77 46.42 -9.36
N SER A 217 -50.51 45.70 -10.45
CA SER A 217 -51.04 45.84 -11.84
C SER A 217 -50.32 44.76 -12.67
N LYS A 218 -50.93 43.71 -13.26
CA LYS A 218 -52.02 43.57 -14.27
C LYS A 218 -51.76 44.47 -15.49
N ALA A 219 -51.76 44.05 -16.76
CA ALA A 219 -52.50 42.98 -17.44
C ALA A 219 -51.84 42.70 -18.82
N GLU A 220 -51.85 41.46 -19.33
CA GLU A 220 -52.72 40.93 -20.42
C GLU A 220 -52.25 41.21 -21.86
N GLY A 221 -52.26 40.16 -22.71
CA GLY A 221 -52.23 40.33 -24.17
C GLY A 221 -51.76 39.12 -25.00
N SER A 222 -52.68 38.20 -25.27
CA SER A 222 -52.64 37.02 -26.17
C SER A 222 -51.97 37.15 -27.56
N LYS A 223 -51.24 36.08 -27.96
CA LYS A 223 -51.32 35.19 -29.17
C LYS A 223 -51.76 35.76 -30.56
N PRO A 224 -51.64 34.98 -31.66
CA PRO A 224 -50.58 34.09 -32.18
C PRO A 224 -50.31 34.38 -33.69
N SER A 225 -49.40 33.68 -34.38
CA SER A 225 -49.55 33.40 -35.83
C SER A 225 -48.62 32.29 -36.32
N THR A 226 -49.27 31.37 -37.02
CA THR A 226 -48.81 30.25 -37.85
C THR A 226 -48.00 30.74 -39.05
N THR A 227 -46.98 29.98 -39.45
CA THR A 227 -46.79 29.51 -40.83
C THR A 227 -45.97 28.23 -40.80
#